data_AF-A0A418AQA5-F1
#
_entry.id   AF-A0A418AQA5-F1
#
_cell.length_a   1.000
_cell.length_b   1.000
_cell.length_c   1.000
_cell.angle_alpha   90.00
_cell.angle_beta   90.00
_cell.angle_gamma   90.00
#
_symmetry.space_group_name_H-M   'P 1'
#
loop_
_entity.id
_entity.type
_entity.pdbx_description
1 polymer ?
#
loop_
_entity_poly.entity_id
_entity_poly.type
_entity_poly.pdbx_seq_one_letter_code
_entity_poly.pdbx_strand_id
1 'polypeptide(L)'
;PNMAAQAEIKAEEFLRAGEKALNKFSIFSSSSKYEDASDYFEKAANQYKIAKKCTEDDVPSPRDSCYAPQHAVTYYRTAISMQCDAGRFSNAAKLQKQIAEIYEQAGQMQEALENYSQAADYFIGENQPSSAQPMLLKVAQFSAELERYPSAIEIYEKVAKTSMESNLLKYNAKSHLLNAGICAMASKDIVLVKQKIDEFNEIDYTFPDSREGKFLSVTHRIVTVCT
;
A
#
# COMPACT_ATOMS: atom_id res chain seq x y z
N PRO A 1 -29.25 -14.18 15.87
CA PRO A 1 -27.92 -13.68 16.30
C PRO A 1 -27.35 -12.73 15.25
N ASN A 2 -26.95 -11.52 15.64
CA ASN A 2 -26.36 -10.54 14.73
C ASN A 2 -25.08 -11.12 14.09
N MET A 3 -24.95 -10.99 12.77
CA MET A 3 -23.82 -11.54 12.00
C MET A 3 -22.48 -10.96 12.45
N ALA A 4 -22.47 -9.69 12.91
CA ALA A 4 -21.30 -9.05 13.50
C ALA A 4 -20.85 -9.71 14.81
N ALA A 5 -21.78 -10.01 15.72
CA ALA A 5 -21.47 -10.68 16.99
C ALA A 5 -20.93 -12.11 16.78
N GLN A 6 -21.38 -12.80 15.73
CA GLN A 6 -20.82 -14.11 15.37
C GLN A 6 -19.39 -14.00 14.82
N ALA A 7 -19.08 -12.93 14.09
CA ALA A 7 -17.73 -12.68 13.60
C ALA A 7 -16.76 -12.39 14.76
N GLU A 8 -17.18 -11.61 15.76
CA GLU A 8 -16.38 -11.33 16.96
C GLU A 8 -16.08 -12.59 17.78
N ILE A 9 -17.09 -13.43 18.04
CA ILE A 9 -16.90 -14.71 18.75
C ILE A 9 -15.88 -15.59 18.02
N LYS A 10 -16.00 -15.70 16.69
CA LYS A 10 -15.04 -16.45 15.88
C LYS A 10 -13.64 -15.83 15.92
N ALA A 11 -13.55 -14.50 15.94
CA ALA A 11 -12.27 -13.82 16.08
C ALA A 11 -11.58 -14.19 17.40
N GLU A 12 -12.30 -14.16 18.52
CA GLU A 12 -11.80 -14.57 19.83
C GLU A 12 -11.37 -16.04 19.87
N GLU A 13 -12.11 -16.95 19.21
CA GLU A 13 -11.74 -18.35 19.08
C GLU A 13 -10.39 -18.51 18.37
N PHE A 14 -10.17 -17.78 17.27
CA PHE A 14 -8.90 -17.78 16.55
C PHE A 14 -7.76 -17.18 17.39
N LEU A 15 -8.02 -16.13 18.17
CA LEU A 15 -7.01 -15.56 19.08
C LEU A 15 -6.55 -16.59 20.14
N ARG A 16 -7.51 -17.27 20.79
CA ARG A 16 -7.19 -18.32 21.76
C ARG A 16 -6.42 -19.48 21.12
N ALA A 17 -6.73 -19.81 19.86
CA ALA A 17 -5.99 -20.82 19.11
C ALA A 17 -4.54 -20.36 18.81
N GLY A 18 -4.35 -19.11 18.38
CA GLY A 18 -3.04 -18.50 18.14
C GLY A 18 -2.17 -18.45 19.39
N GLU A 19 -2.71 -18.01 20.53
CA GLU A 19 -2.00 -17.97 21.81
C GLU A 19 -1.61 -19.38 22.30
N LYS A 20 -2.48 -20.38 22.11
CA LYS A 20 -2.14 -21.77 22.41
C LYS A 20 -1.03 -22.30 21.51
N ALA A 21 -1.02 -21.93 20.22
CA ALA A 21 0.07 -22.27 19.32
C ALA A 21 1.39 -21.63 19.78
N LEU A 22 1.36 -20.37 20.25
CA LEU A 22 2.51 -19.69 20.85
C LEU A 22 2.97 -20.26 22.19
N ASN A 23 2.10 -20.84 23.00
CA ASN A 23 2.49 -21.43 24.29
C ASN A 23 2.85 -22.92 24.19
N LYS A 24 2.63 -23.55 23.03
CA LYS A 24 3.05 -24.93 22.79
C LYS A 24 4.58 -24.99 22.81
N PHE A 25 5.13 -25.74 23.75
CA PHE A 25 6.57 -25.99 23.87
C PHE A 25 7.00 -26.91 22.71
N SER A 26 7.52 -26.33 21.63
CA SER A 26 8.10 -27.09 20.52
C SER A 26 9.62 -27.03 20.61
N ILE A 27 10.24 -28.16 20.97
CA ILE A 27 11.70 -28.31 21.15
C ILE A 27 12.43 -28.45 19.79
N PHE A 28 11.71 -28.64 18.67
CA PHE A 28 12.35 -29.00 17.39
C PHE A 28 11.84 -28.22 16.16
N SER A 29 10.99 -27.20 16.30
CA SER A 29 10.40 -26.49 15.14
C SER A 29 9.95 -25.04 15.40
N SER A 30 10.79 -24.21 16.01
CA SER A 30 10.46 -22.81 16.34
C SER A 30 9.88 -21.99 15.18
N SER A 31 10.33 -22.19 13.94
CA SER A 31 9.81 -21.47 12.74
C SER A 31 8.35 -21.84 12.40
N SER A 32 7.99 -23.12 12.45
CA SER A 32 6.61 -23.59 12.15
C SER A 32 5.58 -23.08 13.17
N LYS A 33 6.03 -22.86 14.41
CA LYS A 33 5.17 -22.33 15.48
C LYS A 33 4.72 -20.89 15.22
N TYR A 34 5.63 -20.04 14.73
CA TYR A 34 5.31 -18.64 14.41
C TYR A 34 4.42 -18.54 13.19
N GLU A 35 4.59 -19.45 12.22
CA GLU A 35 3.73 -19.55 11.04
C GLU A 35 2.30 -19.92 11.41
N ASP A 36 2.12 -21.00 12.17
CA ASP A 36 0.80 -21.43 12.66
C ASP A 36 0.11 -20.33 13.48
N ALA A 37 0.86 -19.69 14.39
CA ALA A 37 0.34 -18.61 15.22
C ALA A 37 -0.07 -17.40 14.38
N SER A 38 0.78 -16.96 13.45
CA SER A 38 0.50 -15.85 12.54
C SER A 38 -0.79 -16.09 11.74
N ASP A 39 -1.01 -17.30 11.23
CA ASP A 39 -2.20 -17.63 10.46
C ASP A 39 -3.48 -17.50 11.29
N TYR A 40 -3.43 -17.87 12.57
CA TYR A 40 -4.55 -17.67 13.50
C TYR A 40 -4.80 -16.19 13.78
N PHE A 41 -3.76 -15.39 13.98
CA PHE A 41 -3.90 -13.94 14.17
C PHE A 41 -4.42 -13.23 12.91
N GLU A 42 -3.98 -13.64 11.72
CA GLU A 42 -4.51 -13.14 10.45
C GLU A 42 -6.00 -13.47 10.32
N LYS A 43 -6.40 -14.71 10.60
CA LYS A 43 -7.81 -15.12 10.57
C LYS A 43 -8.65 -14.31 11.55
N ALA A 44 -8.16 -14.09 12.77
CA ALA A 44 -8.83 -13.26 13.76
C ALA A 44 -9.01 -11.82 13.26
N ALA A 45 -7.96 -11.20 12.71
CA ALA A 45 -8.02 -9.86 12.15
C ALA A 45 -9.01 -9.75 10.98
N ASN A 46 -9.04 -10.76 10.11
CA ASN A 46 -10.02 -10.85 9.03
C ASN A 46 -11.47 -10.93 9.55
N GLN A 47 -11.72 -11.65 10.64
CA GLN A 47 -13.05 -11.69 11.27
C GLN A 47 -13.46 -10.32 11.83
N TYR A 48 -12.55 -9.60 12.51
CA TYR A 48 -12.82 -8.24 12.98
C TYR A 48 -13.10 -7.25 11.84
N LYS A 49 -12.42 -7.42 10.69
CA LYS A 49 -12.70 -6.63 9.48
C LYS A 49 -14.12 -6.90 8.94
N ILE A 50 -14.59 -8.15 8.97
CA ILE A 50 -15.95 -8.52 8.58
C ILE A 50 -16.97 -7.93 9.56
N ALA A 51 -16.70 -8.01 10.86
CA ALA A 51 -17.56 -7.44 11.90
C ALA A 51 -17.79 -5.93 11.66
N LYS A 52 -16.73 -5.18 11.32
CA LYS A 52 -16.84 -3.76 10.91
C LYS A 52 -17.75 -3.58 9.69
N LYS A 53 -17.51 -4.33 8.61
CA LYS A 53 -18.27 -4.19 7.35
C LYS A 53 -19.77 -4.45 7.55
N CYS A 54 -20.15 -5.41 8.40
CA CYS A 54 -21.56 -5.70 8.69
C CYS A 54 -22.27 -4.59 9.47
N THR A 55 -21.54 -3.73 10.19
CA THR A 55 -22.12 -2.60 10.94
C THR A 55 -22.29 -1.33 10.10
N GLU A 56 -21.77 -1.28 8.87
CA GLU A 56 -21.93 -0.12 7.98
C GLU A 56 -23.33 -0.09 7.32
N ASP A 57 -23.97 -1.26 7.16
CA ASP A 57 -25.30 -1.39 6.52
C ASP A 57 -26.49 -1.27 7.50
N ASP A 58 -26.25 -1.36 8.83
CA ASP A 58 -27.27 -1.22 9.87
C ASP A 58 -26.87 -0.12 10.87
N VAL A 59 -27.73 0.89 11.03
CA VAL A 59 -27.64 2.11 11.87
C VAL A 59 -26.54 2.09 12.97
N PRO A 60 -25.64 3.08 13.02
CA PRO A 60 -24.51 3.05 13.96
C PRO A 60 -24.99 3.28 15.40
N SER A 61 -24.72 2.31 16.28
CA SER A 61 -24.65 2.61 17.71
C SER A 61 -23.34 3.37 17.99
N PRO A 62 -23.34 4.51 18.70
CA PRO A 62 -22.17 5.38 18.80
C PRO A 62 -20.98 4.84 19.61
N ARG A 63 -21.09 3.66 20.24
CA ARG A 63 -20.05 3.14 21.16
C ARG A 63 -19.13 2.08 20.58
N ASP A 64 -19.53 1.32 19.55
CA ASP A 64 -18.79 0.13 19.11
C ASP A 64 -18.13 0.27 17.71
N SER A 65 -18.57 1.22 16.88
CA SER A 65 -18.08 1.40 15.49
C SER A 65 -16.57 1.73 15.41
N CYS A 66 -16.01 2.36 16.44
CA CYS A 66 -14.61 2.80 16.48
C CYS A 66 -13.61 1.74 16.97
N TYR A 67 -14.05 0.66 17.63
CA TYR A 67 -13.15 -0.33 18.22
C TYR A 67 -12.74 -1.46 17.27
N ALA A 68 -13.62 -1.91 16.36
CA ALA A 68 -13.34 -3.04 15.47
C ALA A 68 -12.09 -2.90 14.56
N PRO A 69 -11.83 -1.74 13.89
CA PRO A 69 -10.65 -1.61 13.03
C PRO A 69 -9.33 -1.57 13.82
N GLN A 70 -9.31 -1.01 15.03
CA GLN A 70 -8.11 -0.90 15.86
C GLN A 70 -7.64 -2.27 16.38
N HIS A 71 -8.59 -3.15 16.72
CA HIS A 71 -8.29 -4.53 17.10
C HIS A 71 -7.68 -5.29 15.93
N ALA A 72 -8.27 -5.20 14.72
CA ALA A 72 -7.73 -5.84 13.53
C ALA A 72 -6.28 -5.41 13.25
N VAL A 73 -5.97 -4.11 13.30
CA VAL A 73 -4.62 -3.60 13.11
C VAL A 73 -3.64 -4.15 14.15
N THR A 74 -4.05 -4.21 15.42
CA THR A 74 -3.20 -4.77 16.50
C THR A 74 -2.83 -6.21 16.22
N TYR A 75 -3.79 -7.05 15.82
CA TYR A 75 -3.52 -8.46 15.53
C TYR A 75 -2.70 -8.66 14.25
N TYR A 76 -2.92 -7.85 13.21
CA TYR A 76 -2.04 -7.86 12.04
C TYR A 76 -0.60 -7.50 12.40
N ARG A 77 -0.37 -6.50 13.27
CA ARG A 77 0.99 -6.14 13.73
C ARG A 77 1.67 -7.29 14.47
N THR A 78 0.93 -7.99 15.33
CA THR A 78 1.43 -9.19 16.01
C THR A 78 1.80 -10.28 15.01
N ALA A 79 0.94 -10.53 14.02
CA ALA A 79 1.21 -11.50 12.95
C ALA A 79 2.43 -11.10 12.10
N ILE A 80 2.60 -9.82 11.77
CA ILE A 80 3.76 -9.30 11.04
C ILE A 80 5.04 -9.54 11.82
N SER A 81 5.08 -9.23 13.12
CA SER A 81 6.25 -9.49 13.97
C SER A 81 6.65 -10.96 13.89
N MET A 82 5.68 -11.88 13.96
CA MET A 82 5.93 -13.31 13.88
C MET A 82 6.43 -13.76 12.49
N GLN A 83 5.90 -13.20 11.42
CA GLN A 83 6.36 -13.50 10.06
C GLN A 83 7.77 -12.95 9.81
N CYS A 84 8.10 -11.79 10.38
CA CYS A 84 9.46 -11.26 10.37
C CYS A 84 10.42 -12.15 11.17
N ASP A 85 10.03 -12.62 12.36
CA ASP A 85 10.82 -13.55 13.17
C ASP A 85 11.01 -14.91 12.47
N ALA A 86 10.03 -15.33 11.66
CA ALA A 86 10.11 -16.52 10.82
C ALA A 86 10.91 -16.30 9.51
N GLY A 87 11.33 -15.07 9.20
CA GLY A 87 12.08 -14.73 7.98
C GLY A 87 11.24 -14.75 6.69
N ARG A 88 9.91 -14.67 6.78
CA ARG A 88 8.97 -14.71 5.65
C ARG A 88 8.41 -13.32 5.35
N PHE A 89 9.21 -12.45 4.74
CA PHE A 89 8.86 -11.05 4.52
C PHE A 89 7.75 -10.87 3.47
N SER A 90 7.58 -11.77 2.50
CA SER A 90 6.44 -11.78 1.55
C SER A 90 5.10 -11.82 2.27
N ASN A 91 5.01 -12.62 3.33
CA ASN A 91 3.77 -12.78 4.09
C ASN A 91 3.55 -11.55 4.97
N ALA A 92 4.60 -11.06 5.64
CA ALA A 92 4.56 -9.79 6.38
C ALA A 92 4.10 -8.62 5.48
N ALA A 93 4.58 -8.53 4.24
CA ALA A 93 4.19 -7.50 3.27
C ALA A 93 2.69 -7.54 2.94
N LYS A 94 2.10 -8.73 2.77
CA LYS A 94 0.66 -8.89 2.52
C LYS A 94 -0.17 -8.43 3.71
N LEU A 95 0.26 -8.76 4.93
CA LEU A 95 -0.40 -8.31 6.16
C LEU A 95 -0.28 -6.79 6.33
N GLN A 96 0.90 -6.24 6.04
CA GLN A 96 1.14 -4.80 6.08
C GLN A 96 0.23 -4.04 5.09
N LYS A 97 0.03 -4.60 3.89
CA LYS A 97 -0.94 -4.09 2.93
C LYS A 97 -2.36 -4.08 3.50
N GLN A 98 -2.79 -5.12 4.24
CA GLN A 98 -4.12 -5.14 4.87
C GLN A 98 -4.28 -4.03 5.92
N ILE A 99 -3.24 -3.74 6.70
CA ILE A 99 -3.25 -2.60 7.63
C ILE A 99 -3.41 -1.28 6.87
N ALA A 100 -2.67 -1.11 5.77
CA ALA A 100 -2.73 0.09 4.96
C ALA A 100 -4.13 0.32 4.35
N GLU A 101 -4.81 -0.74 3.88
CA GLU A 101 -6.20 -0.68 3.40
C GLU A 101 -7.18 -0.24 4.50
N ILE A 102 -6.95 -0.63 5.76
CA ILE A 102 -7.78 -0.20 6.90
C ILE A 102 -7.62 1.31 7.13
N TYR A 103 -6.38 1.82 7.09
CA TYR A 103 -6.13 3.26 7.24
C TYR A 103 -6.64 4.07 6.04
N GLU A 104 -6.55 3.53 4.81
CA GLU A 104 -7.15 4.13 3.62
C GLU A 104 -8.67 4.30 3.79
N GLN A 105 -9.36 3.27 4.28
CA GLN A 105 -10.80 3.34 4.57
C GLN A 105 -11.14 4.29 5.74
N ALA A 106 -10.22 4.48 6.68
CA ALA A 106 -10.38 5.42 7.78
C ALA A 106 -10.11 6.89 7.37
N GLY A 107 -9.62 7.13 6.15
CA GLY A 107 -9.19 8.46 5.69
C GLY A 107 -7.85 8.92 6.28
N GLN A 108 -7.11 8.02 6.94
CA GLN A 108 -5.80 8.28 7.54
C GLN A 108 -4.69 8.09 6.49
N MET A 109 -4.58 9.06 5.59
CA MET A 109 -3.69 9.00 4.42
C MET A 109 -2.20 8.89 4.81
N GLN A 110 -1.77 9.56 5.87
CA GLN A 110 -0.37 9.58 6.28
C GLN A 110 0.07 8.22 6.85
N GLU A 111 -0.76 7.62 7.71
CA GLU A 111 -0.52 6.30 8.25
C GLU A 111 -0.63 5.23 7.16
N ALA A 112 -1.59 5.34 6.24
CA ALA A 112 -1.70 4.43 5.11
C ALA A 112 -0.43 4.46 4.23
N LEU A 113 0.10 5.65 3.95
CA LEU A 113 1.34 5.85 3.18
C LEU A 113 2.52 5.11 3.82
N GLU A 114 2.75 5.30 5.13
CA GLU A 114 3.85 4.64 5.84
C GLU A 114 3.73 3.11 5.78
N ASN A 115 2.52 2.57 5.98
CA ASN A 115 2.30 1.13 5.92
C ASN A 115 2.48 0.58 4.49
N TYR A 116 1.99 1.27 3.45
CA TYR A 116 2.23 0.88 2.06
C TYR A 116 3.70 0.93 1.67
N SER A 117 4.45 1.93 2.15
CA SER A 117 5.89 2.03 1.92
C SER A 117 6.63 0.84 2.52
N GLN A 118 6.35 0.52 3.79
CA GLN A 118 6.96 -0.63 4.46
C GLN A 118 6.61 -1.96 3.76
N ALA A 119 5.38 -2.10 3.26
CA ALA A 119 4.98 -3.28 2.48
C ALA A 119 5.77 -3.39 1.17
N ALA A 120 6.00 -2.27 0.47
CA ALA A 120 6.82 -2.23 -0.73
C ALA A 120 8.27 -2.64 -0.45
N ASP A 121 8.86 -2.15 0.65
CA ASP A 121 10.24 -2.47 1.02
C ASP A 121 10.43 -3.96 1.31
N TYR A 122 9.47 -4.62 1.96
CA TYR A 122 9.50 -6.07 2.16
C TYR A 122 9.48 -6.85 0.83
N PHE A 123 8.63 -6.45 -0.11
CA PHE A 123 8.58 -7.10 -1.42
C PHE A 123 9.86 -6.85 -2.24
N ILE A 124 10.44 -5.67 -2.17
CA ILE A 124 11.72 -5.34 -2.83
C ILE A 124 12.84 -6.18 -2.20
N GLY A 125 12.89 -6.30 -0.87
CA GLY A 125 13.88 -7.09 -0.15
C GLY A 125 13.86 -8.58 -0.53
N GLU A 126 12.70 -9.13 -0.87
CA GLU A 126 12.57 -10.52 -1.36
C GLU A 126 12.64 -10.66 -2.89
N ASN A 127 13.12 -9.63 -3.59
CA ASN A 127 13.27 -9.63 -5.04
C ASN A 127 11.94 -9.87 -5.80
N GLN A 128 10.85 -9.30 -5.28
CA GLN A 128 9.51 -9.32 -5.88
C GLN A 128 9.04 -7.91 -6.30
N PRO A 129 9.70 -7.26 -7.27
CA PRO A 129 9.38 -5.89 -7.67
C PRO A 129 7.96 -5.77 -8.25
N SER A 130 7.44 -6.80 -8.92
CA SER A 130 6.07 -6.81 -9.46
C SER A 130 5.01 -6.69 -8.37
N SER A 131 5.25 -7.27 -7.19
CA SER A 131 4.35 -7.17 -6.03
C SER A 131 4.48 -5.82 -5.33
N ALA A 132 5.66 -5.20 -5.37
CA ALA A 132 5.93 -3.88 -4.79
C ALA A 132 5.32 -2.73 -5.60
N GLN A 133 5.29 -2.82 -6.92
CA GLN A 133 4.77 -1.78 -7.82
C GLN A 133 3.40 -1.20 -7.41
N PRO A 134 2.33 -2.00 -7.20
CA PRO A 134 1.04 -1.45 -6.80
C PRO A 134 1.09 -0.73 -5.45
N MET A 135 2.00 -1.13 -4.55
CA MET A 135 2.15 -0.49 -3.23
C MET A 135 2.86 0.86 -3.39
N LEU A 136 3.93 0.91 -4.18
CA LEU A 136 4.63 2.17 -4.52
C LEU A 136 3.71 3.17 -5.21
N LEU A 137 2.81 2.71 -6.10
CA LEU A 137 1.83 3.58 -6.74
C LEU A 137 0.86 4.21 -5.72
N LYS A 138 0.43 3.46 -4.70
CA LYS A 138 -0.39 4.00 -3.60
C LYS A 138 0.40 5.00 -2.75
N VAL A 139 1.66 4.72 -2.44
CA VAL A 139 2.54 5.67 -1.73
C VAL A 139 2.69 6.97 -2.53
N ALA A 140 2.93 6.88 -3.84
CA ALA A 140 3.06 8.06 -4.71
C ALA A 140 1.76 8.88 -4.78
N GLN A 141 0.62 8.20 -4.89
CA GLN A 141 -0.69 8.84 -4.90
C GLN A 141 -0.95 9.60 -3.59
N PHE A 142 -0.79 8.96 -2.44
CA PHE A 142 -0.99 9.63 -1.15
C PHE A 142 0.05 10.72 -0.90
N SER A 143 1.29 10.55 -1.38
CA SER A 143 2.30 11.61 -1.32
C SER A 143 1.87 12.85 -2.10
N ALA A 144 1.28 12.67 -3.30
CA ALA A 144 0.76 13.77 -4.10
C ALA A 144 -0.45 14.45 -3.44
N GLU A 145 -1.36 13.67 -2.84
CA GLU A 145 -2.52 14.19 -2.09
C GLU A 145 -2.11 14.96 -0.83
N LEU A 146 -1.01 14.58 -0.19
CA LEU A 146 -0.41 15.28 0.95
C LEU A 146 0.52 16.44 0.56
N GLU A 147 0.49 16.87 -0.72
CA GLU A 147 1.32 17.95 -1.29
C GLU A 147 2.85 17.69 -1.22
N ARG A 148 3.26 16.44 -0.99
CA ARG A 148 4.67 16.00 -1.00
C ARG A 148 5.11 15.65 -2.42
N TYR A 149 5.00 16.62 -3.34
CA TYR A 149 5.25 16.41 -4.77
C TYR A 149 6.64 15.87 -5.10
N PRO A 150 7.76 16.34 -4.49
CA PRO A 150 9.10 15.84 -4.82
C PRO A 150 9.22 14.32 -4.61
N SER A 151 8.74 13.83 -3.46
CA SER A 151 8.74 12.40 -3.14
C SER A 151 7.83 11.59 -4.08
N ALA A 152 6.67 12.14 -4.44
CA ALA A 152 5.75 11.47 -5.39
C ALA A 152 6.39 11.31 -6.78
N ILE A 153 7.07 12.35 -7.28
CA ILE A 153 7.76 12.35 -8.59
C ILE A 153 8.82 11.25 -8.63
N GLU A 154 9.69 11.18 -7.61
CA GLU A 154 10.75 10.17 -7.53
C GLU A 154 10.20 8.75 -7.56
N ILE A 155 9.10 8.50 -6.83
CA ILE A 155 8.47 7.17 -6.79
C ILE A 155 7.85 6.83 -8.14
N TYR A 156 7.12 7.76 -8.78
CA TYR A 156 6.53 7.51 -10.10
C TYR A 156 7.60 7.26 -11.17
N GLU A 157 8.72 7.99 -11.15
CA GLU A 157 9.85 7.76 -12.04
C GLU A 157 10.48 6.38 -11.82
N LYS A 158 10.67 5.99 -10.56
CA LYS A 158 11.19 4.67 -10.21
C LYS A 158 10.29 3.57 -10.76
N VAL A 159 8.98 3.67 -10.54
CA VAL A 159 8.00 2.70 -11.05
C VAL A 159 7.96 2.70 -12.58
N ALA A 160 8.07 3.86 -13.24
CA ALA A 160 8.13 3.95 -14.69
C ALA A 160 9.36 3.23 -15.26
N LYS A 161 10.55 3.47 -14.69
CA LYS A 161 11.81 2.82 -15.09
C LYS A 161 11.71 1.30 -14.95
N THR A 162 11.24 0.80 -13.80
CA THR A 162 11.02 -0.65 -13.61
C THR A 162 9.94 -1.21 -14.56
N SER A 163 8.93 -0.42 -14.90
CA SER A 163 7.89 -0.84 -15.87
C SER A 163 8.43 -0.96 -17.29
N MET A 164 9.42 -0.13 -17.67
CA MET A 164 10.07 -0.19 -18.99
C MET A 164 10.92 -1.45 -19.17
N GLU A 165 11.44 -2.03 -18.09
CA GLU A 165 12.17 -3.31 -18.13
C GLU A 165 11.23 -4.49 -18.47
N SER A 166 9.92 -4.34 -18.26
CA SER A 166 8.92 -5.37 -18.52
C SER A 166 8.11 -5.10 -19.78
N ASN A 167 8.19 -6.02 -20.75
CA ASN A 167 7.42 -5.93 -22.00
C ASN A 167 5.90 -5.89 -21.82
N LEU A 168 5.39 -6.38 -20.68
CA LEU A 168 3.95 -6.36 -20.34
C LEU A 168 3.52 -5.02 -19.76
N LEU A 169 4.40 -4.34 -19.01
CA LEU A 169 4.08 -3.15 -18.24
C LEU A 169 4.55 -1.85 -18.91
N LYS A 170 5.34 -1.94 -20.00
CA LYS A 170 5.82 -0.77 -20.75
C LYS A 170 4.71 0.18 -21.22
N TYR A 171 3.50 -0.31 -21.45
CA TYR A 171 2.36 0.54 -21.83
C TYR A 171 1.85 1.39 -20.66
N ASN A 172 2.03 0.92 -19.42
CA ASN A 172 1.66 1.64 -18.21
C ASN A 172 2.73 2.66 -17.80
N ALA A 173 3.99 2.50 -18.24
CA ALA A 173 5.09 3.41 -17.93
C ALA A 173 4.76 4.87 -18.30
N LYS A 174 4.14 5.09 -19.47
CA LYS A 174 3.72 6.43 -19.93
C LYS A 174 2.71 7.09 -18.99
N SER A 175 1.79 6.31 -18.44
CA SER A 175 0.81 6.79 -17.45
C SER A 175 1.50 7.19 -16.13
N HIS A 176 2.52 6.45 -15.70
CA HIS A 176 3.32 6.81 -14.52
C HIS A 176 4.16 8.07 -14.74
N LEU A 177 4.78 8.23 -15.90
CA LEU A 177 5.50 9.45 -16.29
C LEU A 177 4.55 10.66 -16.37
N LEU A 178 3.32 10.47 -16.86
CA LEU A 178 2.29 11.51 -16.84
C LEU A 178 1.97 11.97 -15.41
N ASN A 179 1.76 11.02 -14.48
CA ASN A 179 1.49 11.36 -13.08
C ASN A 179 2.67 12.10 -12.43
N ALA A 180 3.91 11.69 -12.71
CA ALA A 180 5.11 12.43 -12.27
C ALA A 180 5.12 13.86 -12.82
N GLY A 181 4.85 14.03 -14.12
CA GLY A 181 4.77 15.36 -14.74
C GLY A 181 3.66 16.24 -14.16
N ILE A 182 2.50 15.67 -13.84
CA ILE A 182 1.40 16.39 -13.16
C ILE A 182 1.83 16.83 -11.76
N CYS A 183 2.53 15.98 -11.01
CA CYS A 183 3.07 16.35 -9.69
C CYS A 183 4.12 17.47 -9.80
N ALA A 184 4.99 17.43 -10.82
CA ALA A 184 5.95 18.51 -11.09
C ALA A 184 5.26 19.83 -11.48
N MET A 185 4.15 19.78 -12.20
CA MET A 185 3.36 20.99 -12.50
C MET A 185 2.67 21.53 -11.25
N ALA A 186 2.19 20.64 -10.37
CA ALA A 186 1.55 21.02 -9.12
C ALA A 186 2.52 21.71 -8.14
N SER A 187 3.84 21.43 -8.21
CA SER A 187 4.85 22.16 -7.43
C SER A 187 5.08 23.60 -7.90
N LYS A 188 4.51 24.00 -9.05
CA LYS A 188 4.61 25.34 -9.67
C LYS A 188 6.04 25.77 -10.03
N ASP A 189 6.97 24.82 -10.10
CA ASP A 189 8.33 25.07 -10.57
C ASP A 189 8.45 24.72 -12.06
N ILE A 190 8.42 25.75 -12.91
CA ILE A 190 8.46 25.61 -14.36
C ILE A 190 9.80 25.00 -14.82
N VAL A 191 10.90 25.30 -14.11
CA VAL A 191 12.22 24.77 -14.44
C VAL A 191 12.25 23.27 -14.16
N LEU A 192 11.71 22.84 -13.01
CA LEU A 192 11.55 21.43 -12.67
C LEU A 192 10.70 20.70 -13.71
N VAL A 193 9.56 21.27 -14.14
CA VAL A 193 8.69 20.64 -15.15
C VAL A 193 9.45 20.38 -16.44
N LYS A 194 10.20 21.38 -16.93
CA LYS A 194 10.99 21.22 -18.15
C LYS A 194 12.07 20.15 -18.00
N GLN A 195 12.84 20.22 -16.91
CA GLN A 195 13.86 19.21 -16.59
C GLN A 195 13.26 17.80 -16.57
N LYS A 196 12.10 17.64 -15.91
CA LYS A 196 11.42 16.34 -15.82
C LYS A 196 10.89 15.84 -17.15
N ILE A 197 10.35 16.72 -18.01
CA ILE A 197 9.96 16.34 -19.38
C ILE A 197 11.18 15.83 -20.17
N ASP A 198 12.32 16.51 -20.06
CA ASP A 198 13.55 16.09 -20.74
C ASP A 198 14.01 14.71 -20.22
N GLU A 199 14.01 14.48 -18.91
CA GLU A 199 14.30 13.17 -18.29
C GLU A 199 13.32 12.07 -18.75
N PHE A 200 12.03 12.38 -18.91
CA PHE A 200 11.04 11.39 -19.37
C PHE A 200 11.29 10.95 -20.82
N ASN A 201 11.80 11.84 -21.66
CA ASN A 201 12.17 11.52 -23.04
C ASN A 201 13.40 10.61 -23.11
N GLU A 202 14.30 10.69 -22.13
CA GLU A 202 15.42 9.75 -22.01
C GLU A 202 14.97 8.37 -21.53
N ILE A 203 13.97 8.31 -20.63
CA ILE A 203 13.39 7.04 -20.15
C ILE A 203 12.64 6.31 -21.28
N ASP A 204 11.84 7.02 -22.06
CA ASP A 204 11.12 6.49 -23.21
C ASP A 204 11.16 7.48 -24.38
N TYR A 205 11.97 7.15 -25.40
CA TYR A 205 12.11 7.96 -26.61
C TYR A 205 10.79 8.13 -27.40
N THR A 206 9.79 7.28 -27.17
CA THR A 206 8.46 7.40 -27.79
C THR A 206 7.49 8.24 -26.95
N PHE A 207 7.91 8.72 -25.77
CA PHE A 207 7.09 9.52 -24.88
C PHE A 207 6.64 10.86 -25.50
N PRO A 208 7.49 11.64 -26.20
CA PRO A 208 7.06 12.89 -26.84
C PRO A 208 5.89 12.72 -27.82
N ASP A 209 5.86 11.60 -28.56
CA ASP A 209 4.84 11.32 -29.56
C ASP A 209 3.55 10.73 -28.98
N SER A 210 3.61 10.29 -27.73
CA SER A 210 2.47 9.74 -26.99
C SER A 210 1.43 10.79 -26.63
N ARG A 211 0.24 10.35 -26.20
CA ARG A 211 -0.84 11.27 -25.79
C ARG A 211 -0.42 12.00 -24.50
N GLU A 212 0.27 11.28 -23.63
CA GLU A 212 0.77 11.70 -22.33
C GLU A 212 1.84 12.79 -22.49
N GLY A 213 2.85 12.57 -23.34
CA GLY A 213 3.89 13.57 -23.62
C GLY A 213 3.34 14.81 -24.34
N LYS A 214 2.42 14.64 -25.28
CA LYS A 214 1.71 15.76 -25.92
C LYS A 214 0.89 16.56 -24.91
N PHE A 215 0.19 15.88 -24.00
CA PHE A 215 -0.57 16.54 -22.95
C PHE A 215 0.33 17.35 -22.01
N LEU A 216 1.45 16.78 -21.53
CA LEU A 216 2.40 17.49 -20.67
C LEU A 216 3.03 18.70 -21.37
N SER A 217 3.46 18.56 -22.62
CA SER A 217 4.08 19.66 -23.36
C SER A 217 3.12 20.82 -23.63
N VAL A 218 1.84 20.52 -23.95
CA VAL A 218 0.79 21.55 -24.12
C VAL A 218 0.50 22.23 -22.79
N THR A 219 0.35 21.46 -21.71
CA THR A 219 0.01 21.99 -20.39
C THR A 219 1.14 22.88 -19.86
N HIS A 220 2.39 22.44 -19.96
CA HIS A 220 3.57 23.24 -19.62
C HIS A 220 3.60 24.56 -20.39
N ARG A 221 3.35 24.55 -21.72
CA ARG A 221 3.29 25.78 -22.53
C ARG A 221 2.19 26.73 -22.05
N ILE A 222 1.01 26.22 -21.70
CA ILE A 222 -0.09 27.05 -21.19
C ILE A 222 0.31 27.69 -19.87
N VAL A 223 0.84 26.91 -18.92
CA VAL A 223 1.27 27.42 -17.62
C VAL A 223 2.34 28.50 -17.79
N THR A 224 3.35 28.29 -18.63
CA THR A 224 4.43 29.28 -18.86
C THR A 224 3.94 30.57 -19.52
N VAL A 225 2.85 30.55 -20.30
CA VAL A 225 2.28 31.75 -20.93
C VAL A 225 1.32 32.49 -19.99
N CYS A 226 0.67 31.79 -19.07
CA CYS A 226 -0.33 32.36 -18.16
C CYS A 226 0.23 32.84 -16.81
N THR A 227 1.51 32.59 -16.51
CA THR A 227 2.20 32.99 -15.27
C THR A 227 3.14 34.15 -15.54
#